data_AF-A0A357WW38-F1
#
_entry.id   AF-A0A357WW38-F1
#
_cell.length_a   1.000
_cell.length_b   1.000
_cell.length_c   1.000
_cell.angle_alpha   90.00
_cell.angle_beta   90.00
_cell.angle_gamma   90.00
#
_symmetry.space_group_name_H-M   'P 1'
#
loop_
_entity.id
_entity.type
_entity.pdbx_description
1 polymer ?
#
loop_
_entity_poly.entity_id
_entity_poly.type
_entity_poly.pdbx_seq_one_letter_code
_entity_poly.pdbx_strand_id
1 'polypeptide(L)'
;WLECGKDRAKFYDWMREKGYLTSPKETIGYWKLVRSFENKYETSASDEFYSRTWSGGGGSYTYRCEVTYDGTHYTGITHDSCKGEFVENKGTASTPKDSYMGGERVEIDLKITANTSSNICFHLGASLGARITPVNHDDPFVSYGTNKSLYDITEKITKSYIQTGKNDTNTGYWGESATVGGEMPSGSANGDKVYIVIGMGGGNNSVETAYEYEWHKS
;
A
#
# COMPACT_ATOMS: atom_id res chain seq x y z
N TRP A 1 -18.90 -7.20 -17.81
CA TRP A 1 -18.55 -7.67 -16.45
C TRP A 1 -18.78 -9.18 -16.28
N LEU A 2 -20.01 -9.67 -16.42
CA LEU A 2 -20.29 -11.13 -16.35
C LEU A 2 -19.72 -11.90 -17.55
N GLU A 3 -19.79 -11.34 -18.76
CA GLU A 3 -19.21 -11.94 -19.98
C GLU A 3 -17.67 -12.06 -19.94
N CYS A 4 -17.00 -11.23 -19.14
CA CYS A 4 -15.55 -11.25 -18.97
C CYS A 4 -15.10 -12.16 -17.81
N GLY A 5 -16.00 -12.96 -17.23
CA GLY A 5 -15.68 -13.84 -16.10
C GLY A 5 -15.31 -13.10 -14.81
N LYS A 6 -15.76 -11.85 -14.64
CA LYS A 6 -15.32 -10.91 -13.58
C LYS A 6 -13.84 -10.51 -13.64
N ASP A 7 -13.13 -10.87 -14.70
CA ASP A 7 -11.78 -10.35 -14.97
C ASP A 7 -11.89 -8.87 -15.31
N ARG A 8 -11.33 -8.05 -14.43
CA ARG A 8 -11.45 -6.60 -14.51
C ARG A 8 -10.61 -6.02 -15.64
N ALA A 9 -9.46 -6.60 -15.94
CA ALA A 9 -8.63 -6.19 -17.07
C ALA A 9 -9.37 -6.48 -18.38
N LYS A 10 -9.85 -7.72 -18.57
CA LYS A 10 -10.65 -8.09 -19.76
C LYS A 10 -11.91 -7.25 -19.90
N PHE A 11 -12.53 -6.84 -18.79
CA PHE A 11 -13.70 -5.96 -18.85
C PHE A 11 -13.35 -4.56 -19.38
N TYR A 12 -12.26 -3.96 -18.92
CA TYR A 12 -11.82 -2.66 -19.42
C TYR A 12 -11.31 -2.73 -20.86
N ASP A 13 -10.64 -3.81 -21.25
CA ASP A 13 -10.21 -4.04 -22.63
C ASP A 13 -11.42 -4.21 -23.55
N TRP A 14 -12.40 -5.02 -23.16
CA TRP A 14 -13.67 -5.13 -23.88
C TRP A 14 -14.39 -3.77 -24.01
N MET A 15 -14.40 -2.94 -22.96
CA MET A 15 -15.00 -1.61 -23.04
C MET A 15 -14.27 -0.68 -24.03
N ARG A 16 -12.94 -0.79 -24.13
CA ARG A 16 -12.15 -0.09 -25.16
C ARG A 16 -12.45 -0.62 -26.56
N GLU A 17 -12.49 -1.95 -26.73
CA GLU A 17 -12.85 -2.59 -28.01
C GLU A 17 -14.24 -2.22 -28.51
N LYS A 18 -15.21 -2.04 -27.60
CA LYS A 18 -16.57 -1.60 -27.92
C LYS A 18 -16.71 -0.09 -28.08
N GLY A 19 -15.64 0.69 -27.91
CA GLY A 19 -15.64 2.14 -28.05
C GLY A 19 -16.33 2.88 -26.90
N TYR A 20 -16.65 2.20 -25.79
CA TYR A 20 -17.19 2.84 -24.59
C TYR A 20 -16.13 3.64 -23.83
N LEU A 21 -14.85 3.33 -24.06
CA LEU A 21 -13.70 4.07 -23.57
C LEU A 21 -12.81 4.45 -24.75
N THR A 22 -12.30 5.69 -24.77
CA THR A 22 -11.23 6.08 -25.69
C THR A 22 -10.00 5.23 -25.45
N SER A 23 -9.49 4.61 -26.52
CA SER A 23 -8.14 4.04 -26.51
C SER A 23 -7.15 5.17 -26.23
N PRO A 24 -6.21 5.00 -25.29
CA PRO A 24 -5.13 5.96 -25.11
C PRO A 24 -4.45 6.17 -26.47
N LYS A 25 -4.23 7.43 -26.88
CA LYS A 25 -3.29 7.67 -27.98
C LYS A 25 -1.95 7.11 -27.52
N GLU A 26 -1.46 6.08 -28.20
CA GLU A 26 -0.13 5.53 -27.95
C GLU A 26 0.88 6.64 -28.16
N THR A 27 1.31 7.22 -27.03
CA THR A 27 2.46 8.11 -27.04
C THR A 27 3.63 7.16 -26.83
N ILE A 28 4.41 6.94 -27.89
CA ILE A 28 5.57 6.04 -27.82
C ILE A 28 6.62 6.74 -26.96
N GLY A 29 6.89 6.15 -25.80
CA GLY A 29 7.80 6.69 -24.82
C GLY A 29 7.89 5.79 -23.59
N TYR A 30 8.78 6.18 -22.69
CA TYR A 30 9.03 5.44 -21.46
C TYR A 30 9.17 6.40 -20.28
N TRP A 31 8.82 5.88 -19.11
CA TRP A 31 9.08 6.45 -17.81
C TRP A 31 10.47 6.05 -17.35
N LYS A 32 11.25 7.00 -16.85
CA LYS A 32 12.57 6.78 -16.24
C LYS A 32 12.53 7.20 -14.78
N LEU A 33 12.96 6.32 -13.88
CA LEU A 33 13.13 6.64 -12.46
C LEU A 33 14.21 7.71 -12.31
N VAL A 34 13.87 8.82 -11.66
CA VAL A 34 14.80 9.94 -11.45
C VAL A 34 15.22 10.10 -10.00
N ARG A 35 14.35 9.75 -9.04
CA ARG A 35 14.64 9.77 -7.60
C ARG A 35 13.58 9.02 -6.79
N SER A 36 13.89 8.76 -5.52
CA SER A 36 12.91 8.36 -4.52
C SER A 36 13.02 9.25 -3.28
N PHE A 37 11.92 9.39 -2.55
CA PHE A 37 11.87 10.14 -1.30
C PHE A 37 10.71 9.67 -0.42
N GLU A 38 10.78 10.01 0.86
CA GLU A 38 9.83 9.57 1.89
C GLU A 38 8.89 10.70 2.28
N ASN A 39 7.68 10.36 2.72
CA ASN A 39 6.77 11.34 3.31
C ASN A 39 7.30 11.83 4.66
N LYS A 40 6.84 13.00 5.10
CA LYS A 40 7.03 13.41 6.49
C LYS A 40 5.97 12.71 7.35
N TYR A 41 6.39 12.08 8.43
CA TYR A 41 5.52 11.41 9.39
C TYR A 41 6.04 11.59 10.81
N GLU A 42 5.18 11.35 11.80
CA GLU A 42 5.58 11.32 13.21
C GLU A 42 6.19 9.96 13.51
N THR A 43 7.37 9.94 14.13
CA THR A 43 8.06 8.68 14.46
C THR A 43 7.52 8.02 15.73
N SER A 44 6.85 8.79 16.59
CA SER A 44 6.18 8.27 17.78
C SER A 44 5.01 9.15 18.22
N ALA A 45 4.01 8.52 18.83
CA ALA A 45 2.89 9.19 19.48
C ALA A 45 2.31 8.32 20.60
N SER A 46 1.99 8.92 21.73
CA SER A 46 1.38 8.23 22.87
C SER A 46 0.11 8.94 23.33
N ASP A 47 -0.88 8.17 23.73
CA ASP A 47 -2.07 8.65 24.43
C ASP A 47 -2.30 7.82 25.70
N GLU A 48 -3.47 8.00 26.33
CA GLU A 48 -3.80 7.27 27.56
C GLU A 48 -3.91 5.76 27.35
N PHE A 49 -4.18 5.29 26.11
CA PHE A 49 -4.40 3.90 25.74
C PHE A 49 -3.19 3.19 25.14
N TYR A 50 -2.44 3.90 24.30
CA TYR A 50 -1.36 3.31 23.50
C TYR A 50 -0.11 4.19 23.42
N SER A 51 1.03 3.52 23.31
CA SER A 51 2.26 4.06 22.75
C SER A 51 2.48 3.50 21.35
N ARG A 52 2.72 4.36 20.37
CA ARG A 52 2.90 3.97 18.97
C ARG A 52 4.20 4.52 18.41
N THR A 53 4.86 3.73 17.58
CA THR A 53 6.04 4.17 16.83
C THR A 53 5.94 3.75 15.36
N TRP A 54 6.48 4.61 14.51
CA TRP A 54 6.56 4.41 13.06
C TRP A 54 8.00 4.65 12.61
N SER A 55 8.48 3.81 11.71
CA SER A 55 9.79 3.98 11.08
C SER A 55 9.85 3.24 9.76
N GLY A 56 10.81 3.63 8.91
CA GLY A 56 11.08 2.96 7.65
C GLY A 56 11.06 3.93 6.48
N GLY A 57 10.90 3.35 5.30
CA GLY A 57 11.12 3.98 4.01
C GLY A 57 11.96 3.08 3.09
N GLY A 58 11.98 3.38 1.79
CA GLY A 58 12.79 2.63 0.83
C GLY A 58 12.42 1.15 0.71
N GLY A 59 11.15 0.79 0.96
CA GLY A 59 10.67 -0.59 0.87
C GLY A 59 10.74 -1.41 2.15
N SER A 60 11.11 -0.83 3.30
CA SER A 60 11.03 -1.48 4.62
C SER A 60 10.26 -0.58 5.59
N TYR A 61 9.27 -1.12 6.29
CA TYR A 61 8.35 -0.33 7.12
C TYR A 61 8.10 -1.04 8.45
N THR A 62 8.06 -0.28 9.55
CA THR A 62 7.73 -0.80 10.89
C THR A 62 6.70 0.10 11.57
N TYR A 63 5.66 -0.52 12.13
CA TYR A 63 4.68 0.11 12.99
C TYR A 63 4.54 -0.74 14.25
N ARG A 64 4.86 -0.16 15.41
CA ARG A 64 4.66 -0.81 16.71
C ARG A 64 3.59 -0.08 17.49
N CYS A 65 2.67 -0.83 18.07
CA CYS A 65 1.67 -0.33 19.01
C CYS A 65 1.75 -1.15 20.29
N GLU A 66 1.86 -0.47 21.43
CA GLU A 66 1.94 -1.06 22.76
C GLU A 66 0.85 -0.46 23.64
N VAL A 67 0.11 -1.30 24.34
CA VAL A 67 -0.98 -0.90 25.22
C VAL A 67 -0.39 -0.34 26.51
N THR A 68 -0.72 0.91 26.86
CA THR A 68 -0.23 1.57 28.09
C THR A 68 -1.27 1.59 29.20
N TYR A 69 -2.54 1.39 28.85
CA TYR A 69 -3.69 1.48 29.75
C TYR A 69 -4.07 0.15 30.38
N ASP A 70 -4.56 0.22 31.62
CA ASP A 70 -4.96 -0.94 32.43
C ASP A 70 -6.48 -0.97 32.73
N GLY A 71 -7.24 0.01 32.22
CA GLY A 71 -8.57 0.32 32.77
C GLY A 71 -9.77 0.09 31.86
N THR A 72 -9.66 -0.65 30.75
CA THR A 72 -10.83 -0.96 29.89
C THR A 72 -11.22 -2.42 29.99
N HIS A 73 -12.48 -2.67 30.37
CA HIS A 73 -13.15 -3.93 30.10
C HIS A 73 -13.40 -4.04 28.59
N TYR A 74 -12.50 -4.71 27.85
CA TYR A 74 -12.75 -5.11 26.48
C TYR A 74 -13.62 -6.37 26.48
N THR A 75 -14.76 -6.34 25.80
CA THR A 75 -15.60 -7.53 25.60
C THR A 75 -14.81 -8.56 24.78
N GLY A 76 -14.30 -9.60 25.45
CA GLY A 76 -13.40 -10.60 24.85
C GLY A 76 -12.00 -10.65 25.46
N ILE A 77 -11.75 -9.92 26.56
CA ILE A 77 -10.53 -10.10 27.36
C ILE A 77 -10.50 -11.51 27.97
N THR A 78 -9.35 -12.17 27.90
CA THR A 78 -9.14 -13.55 28.37
C THR A 78 -8.14 -13.65 29.52
N HIS A 79 -7.65 -12.51 30.01
CA HIS A 79 -6.64 -12.40 31.07
C HIS A 79 -6.76 -11.05 31.81
N ASP A 80 -6.01 -10.86 32.89
CA ASP A 80 -6.30 -9.80 33.88
C ASP A 80 -5.97 -8.37 33.41
N SER A 81 -4.99 -8.19 32.52
CA SER A 81 -4.55 -6.89 32.05
C SER A 81 -3.90 -6.97 30.67
N CYS A 82 -4.35 -6.08 29.77
CA CYS A 82 -3.76 -5.92 28.44
C CYS A 82 -2.54 -4.98 28.45
N LYS A 83 -2.15 -4.42 29.60
CA LYS A 83 -1.08 -3.43 29.68
C LYS A 83 0.28 -4.06 29.36
N GLY A 84 1.02 -3.43 28.45
CA GLY A 84 2.30 -3.92 27.94
C GLY A 84 2.16 -4.93 26.79
N GLU A 85 0.94 -5.33 26.42
CA GLU A 85 0.71 -6.07 25.19
C GLU A 85 1.08 -5.22 23.98
N PHE A 86 1.57 -5.85 22.92
CA PHE A 86 2.01 -5.13 21.73
C PHE A 86 1.77 -5.90 20.44
N VAL A 87 1.70 -5.14 19.34
CA VAL A 87 1.88 -5.62 17.98
C VAL A 87 2.96 -4.79 17.30
N GLU A 88 3.96 -5.47 16.75
CA GLU A 88 4.97 -4.90 15.88
C GLU A 88 4.75 -5.46 14.47
N ASN A 89 4.25 -4.60 13.59
CA ASN A 89 4.02 -4.90 12.20
C ASN A 89 5.26 -4.52 11.38
N LYS A 90 5.72 -5.43 10.53
CA LYS A 90 6.85 -5.25 9.62
C LYS A 90 6.41 -5.49 8.19
N GLY A 91 6.51 -4.46 7.37
CA GLY A 91 6.22 -4.47 5.94
C GLY A 91 7.51 -4.44 5.13
N THR A 92 7.56 -5.20 4.03
CA THR A 92 8.60 -5.10 3.01
C THR A 92 7.98 -5.02 1.63
N ALA A 93 8.58 -4.25 0.74
CA ALA A 93 8.19 -4.11 -0.66
C ALA A 93 9.41 -4.22 -1.58
N SER A 94 9.25 -4.84 -2.76
CA SER A 94 10.29 -4.78 -3.79
C SER A 94 10.43 -3.37 -4.36
N THR A 95 11.64 -3.03 -4.81
CA THR A 95 11.90 -1.77 -5.50
C THR A 95 11.29 -1.83 -6.90
N PRO A 96 10.52 -0.80 -7.32
CA PRO A 96 10.10 -0.66 -8.72
C PRO A 96 11.29 -0.65 -9.71
N LYS A 97 11.05 -0.99 -10.98
CA LYS A 97 12.08 -0.95 -12.03
C LYS A 97 12.54 0.49 -12.30
N ASP A 98 13.75 0.63 -12.83
CA ASP A 98 14.29 1.94 -13.23
C ASP A 98 13.58 2.56 -14.44
N SER A 99 12.83 1.76 -15.22
CA SER A 99 12.07 2.26 -16.35
C SER A 99 10.85 1.40 -16.67
N TYR A 100 9.83 2.04 -17.24
CA TYR A 100 8.62 1.38 -17.74
C TYR A 100 8.16 2.00 -19.07
N MET A 101 7.71 1.19 -20.03
CA MET A 101 6.98 1.72 -21.17
C MET A 101 5.62 2.27 -20.75
N GLY A 102 5.06 3.23 -21.49
CA GLY A 102 3.65 3.60 -21.33
C GLY A 102 2.74 2.38 -21.53
N GLY A 103 1.86 2.09 -20.57
CA GLY A 103 1.02 0.88 -20.56
C GLY A 103 1.70 -0.38 -20.01
N GLU A 104 3.01 -0.37 -19.73
CA GLU A 104 3.67 -1.53 -19.10
C GLU A 104 3.09 -1.78 -17.70
N ARG A 105 2.88 -3.06 -17.38
CA ARG A 105 2.44 -3.47 -16.04
C ARG A 105 3.58 -3.29 -15.02
N VAL A 106 3.33 -2.48 -14.01
CA VAL A 106 4.12 -2.45 -12.77
C VAL A 106 3.78 -3.69 -11.96
N GLU A 107 4.79 -4.31 -11.36
CA GLU A 107 4.65 -5.42 -10.41
C GLU A 107 5.50 -5.13 -9.18
N ILE A 108 4.89 -5.19 -8.00
CA ILE A 108 5.53 -4.94 -6.71
C ILE A 108 5.20 -6.09 -5.77
N ASP A 109 6.22 -6.73 -5.23
CA ASP A 109 6.07 -7.77 -4.23
C ASP A 109 5.91 -7.13 -2.86
N LEU A 110 4.78 -7.39 -2.20
CA LEU A 110 4.48 -6.90 -0.86
C LEU A 110 4.47 -8.08 0.12
N LYS A 111 5.00 -7.85 1.31
CA LYS A 111 4.87 -8.77 2.44
C LYS A 111 4.69 -7.97 3.73
N ILE A 112 3.76 -8.39 4.57
CA ILE A 112 3.54 -7.81 5.89
C ILE A 112 3.45 -8.93 6.92
N THR A 113 4.13 -8.75 8.05
CA THR A 113 4.17 -9.70 9.16
C THR A 113 3.93 -8.98 10.47
N ALA A 114 3.51 -9.72 11.49
CA ALA A 114 3.29 -9.17 12.83
C ALA A 114 4.05 -10.03 13.86
N ASN A 115 4.70 -9.35 14.80
CA ASN A 115 5.24 -9.94 16.01
C ASN A 115 4.48 -9.38 17.22
N THR A 116 4.06 -10.21 18.16
CA THR A 116 3.17 -9.80 19.24
C THR A 116 3.64 -10.27 20.60
N SER A 117 3.07 -9.69 21.65
CA SER A 117 3.00 -10.35 22.96
C SER A 117 2.24 -11.68 22.85
N SER A 118 2.39 -12.54 23.87
CA SER A 118 1.80 -13.89 23.93
C SER A 118 0.27 -13.87 23.92
N ASN A 119 -0.31 -12.87 24.56
CA ASN A 119 -1.72 -12.56 24.51
C ASN A 119 -1.90 -11.18 23.87
N ILE A 120 -3.07 -10.99 23.27
CA ILE A 120 -3.47 -9.68 22.77
C ILE A 120 -4.98 -9.47 22.84
N CYS A 121 -5.40 -8.40 23.50
CA CYS A 121 -6.80 -8.02 23.64
C CYS A 121 -7.35 -7.36 22.37
N PHE A 122 -6.58 -6.47 21.76
CA PHE A 122 -7.07 -5.54 20.72
C PHE A 122 -6.77 -5.99 19.29
N HIS A 123 -7.53 -5.48 18.33
CA HIS A 123 -7.30 -5.65 16.89
C HIS A 123 -6.41 -4.51 16.34
N LEU A 124 -5.12 -4.57 16.64
CA LEU A 124 -4.06 -3.62 16.26
C LEU A 124 -3.33 -4.10 15.00
N GLY A 125 -3.97 -4.00 13.84
CA GLY A 125 -3.38 -4.35 12.55
C GLY A 125 -2.64 -3.20 11.86
N ALA A 126 -1.98 -3.53 10.76
CA ALA A 126 -1.41 -2.61 9.80
C ALA A 126 -1.81 -3.02 8.38
N SER A 127 -1.70 -2.10 7.44
CA SER A 127 -1.93 -2.36 6.01
C SER A 127 -0.77 -1.82 5.17
N LEU A 128 -0.32 -2.60 4.19
CA LEU A 128 0.71 -2.23 3.23
C LEU A 128 0.12 -2.29 1.83
N GLY A 129 0.29 -1.22 1.06
CA GLY A 129 -0.23 -1.12 -0.30
C GLY A 129 0.65 -0.28 -1.21
N ALA A 130 0.29 -0.27 -2.49
CA ALA A 130 0.97 0.52 -3.51
C ALA A 130 -0.05 1.17 -4.47
N ARG A 131 0.33 2.32 -5.03
CA ARG A 131 -0.50 3.10 -5.96
C ARG A 131 0.36 3.83 -6.99
N ILE A 132 -0.24 4.16 -8.13
CA ILE A 132 0.32 5.06 -9.13
C ILE A 132 -0.49 6.37 -9.07
N THR A 133 0.20 7.51 -9.02
CA THR A 133 -0.48 8.81 -9.03
C THR A 133 -0.98 9.17 -10.43
N PRO A 134 -1.91 10.14 -10.53
CA PRO A 134 -2.07 10.93 -11.74
C PRO A 134 -0.73 11.46 -12.29
N VAL A 135 -0.68 11.69 -13.60
CA VAL A 135 0.44 12.40 -14.24
C VAL A 135 0.44 13.86 -13.80
N ASN A 136 1.63 14.41 -13.52
CA ASN A 136 1.87 15.77 -13.05
C ASN A 136 1.16 16.08 -11.73
N HIS A 137 1.21 15.12 -10.80
CA HIS A 137 0.80 15.32 -9.42
C HIS A 137 1.85 16.16 -8.67
N ASP A 138 1.47 17.24 -8.00
CA ASP A 138 2.44 18.13 -7.35
C ASP A 138 3.02 17.51 -6.06
N ASP A 139 2.18 16.86 -5.26
CA ASP A 139 2.61 16.15 -4.04
C ASP A 139 2.10 14.70 -4.02
N PRO A 140 2.93 13.67 -4.22
CA PRO A 140 2.49 12.28 -4.33
C PRO A 140 1.86 11.69 -3.05
N PHE A 141 1.99 12.38 -1.91
CA PHE A 141 1.45 11.94 -0.63
C PHE A 141 0.08 12.55 -0.30
N VAL A 142 -0.38 13.56 -1.06
CA VAL A 142 -1.70 14.17 -0.85
C VAL A 142 -2.74 13.50 -1.74
N SER A 143 -3.92 13.23 -1.19
CA SER A 143 -4.99 12.52 -1.89
C SER A 143 -5.85 13.47 -2.74
N TYR A 144 -5.37 13.89 -3.91
CA TYR A 144 -6.15 14.60 -4.92
C TYR A 144 -5.86 14.10 -6.34
N GLY A 145 -6.84 14.16 -7.23
CA GLY A 145 -6.77 13.36 -8.45
C GLY A 145 -6.82 11.86 -8.12
N THR A 146 -7.50 11.09 -8.96
CA THR A 146 -7.79 9.70 -8.60
C THR A 146 -6.53 8.84 -8.76
N ASN A 147 -5.86 8.55 -7.64
CA ASN A 147 -4.77 7.57 -7.58
C ASN A 147 -5.25 6.19 -8.05
N LYS A 148 -4.40 5.51 -8.81
CA LYS A 148 -4.63 4.15 -9.28
C LYS A 148 -3.99 3.16 -8.32
N SER A 149 -4.78 2.56 -7.44
CA SER A 149 -4.30 1.51 -6.55
C SER A 149 -3.84 0.28 -7.34
N LEU A 150 -2.77 -0.37 -6.87
CA LEU A 150 -2.31 -1.66 -7.39
C LEU A 150 -3.05 -2.78 -6.66
N TYR A 151 -3.46 -3.81 -7.41
CA TYR A 151 -4.22 -4.95 -6.88
C TYR A 151 -3.41 -6.22 -7.04
N ASP A 152 -3.67 -7.23 -6.19
CA ASP A 152 -3.08 -8.56 -6.31
C ASP A 152 -3.35 -9.13 -7.71
N ILE A 153 -2.27 -9.44 -8.44
CA ILE A 153 -2.34 -9.94 -9.81
C ILE A 153 -2.90 -11.37 -9.88
N THR A 154 -2.93 -12.08 -8.75
CA THR A 154 -3.52 -13.42 -8.64
C THR A 154 -4.99 -13.40 -8.23
N GLU A 155 -5.52 -12.22 -7.88
CA GLU A 155 -6.89 -11.98 -7.42
C GLU A 155 -7.30 -12.76 -6.16
N LYS A 156 -6.35 -13.37 -5.43
CA LYS A 156 -6.62 -14.04 -4.15
C LYS A 156 -6.95 -13.03 -3.06
N ILE A 157 -6.31 -11.87 -3.10
CA ILE A 157 -6.59 -10.73 -2.24
C ILE A 157 -7.37 -9.69 -3.06
N THR A 158 -8.66 -9.55 -2.77
CA THR A 158 -9.55 -8.64 -3.52
C THR A 158 -9.42 -7.16 -3.10
N LYS A 159 -8.68 -6.90 -2.03
CA LYS A 159 -8.32 -5.56 -1.55
C LYS A 159 -7.11 -5.04 -2.32
N SER A 160 -6.94 -3.72 -2.37
CA SER A 160 -5.76 -3.08 -2.97
C SER A 160 -4.56 -2.98 -2.03
N TYR A 161 -4.54 -3.77 -0.97
CA TYR A 161 -3.52 -3.78 0.07
C TYR A 161 -3.51 -5.14 0.76
N ILE A 162 -2.38 -5.47 1.35
CA ILE A 162 -2.22 -6.60 2.28
C ILE A 162 -2.24 -6.08 3.72
N GLN A 163 -2.63 -6.91 4.67
CA GLN A 163 -2.76 -6.49 6.07
C GLN A 163 -2.27 -7.54 7.05
N THR A 164 -2.12 -7.13 8.30
CA THR A 164 -2.05 -8.04 9.44
C THR A 164 -3.39 -8.08 10.15
N GLY A 165 -3.67 -9.19 10.79
CA GLY A 165 -4.92 -9.37 11.54
C GLY A 165 -4.71 -10.27 12.75
N LYS A 166 -5.52 -10.04 13.77
CA LYS A 166 -5.57 -10.88 14.96
C LYS A 166 -6.19 -12.24 14.61
N ASN A 167 -5.67 -13.31 15.20
CA ASN A 167 -6.29 -14.64 15.16
C ASN A 167 -7.50 -14.68 16.11
N ASP A 168 -8.54 -15.43 15.76
CA ASP A 168 -9.78 -15.57 16.54
C ASP A 168 -9.56 -16.15 17.96
N THR A 169 -8.38 -16.70 18.25
CA THR A 169 -8.01 -17.31 19.53
C THR A 169 -7.29 -16.37 20.50
N ASN A 170 -7.09 -15.09 20.18
CA ASN A 170 -6.32 -14.11 20.98
C ASN A 170 -4.84 -14.45 21.22
N THR A 171 -4.30 -15.47 20.53
CA THR A 171 -2.94 -16.00 20.77
C THR A 171 -1.92 -15.62 19.70
N GLY A 172 -2.29 -14.79 18.72
CA GLY A 172 -1.34 -14.38 17.68
C GLY A 172 -1.96 -13.53 16.58
N TYR A 173 -1.10 -13.11 15.67
CA TYR A 173 -1.46 -12.36 14.47
C TYR A 173 -1.00 -13.11 13.23
N TRP A 174 -1.78 -13.01 12.17
CA TRP A 174 -1.39 -13.42 10.83
C TRP A 174 -0.89 -12.23 10.02
N GLY A 175 -0.15 -12.51 8.96
CA GLY A 175 0.28 -11.56 7.96
C GLY A 175 0.07 -12.11 6.55
N GLU A 176 0.22 -11.24 5.56
CA GLU A 176 -0.07 -11.53 4.16
C GLU A 176 1.14 -11.25 3.25
N SER A 177 1.09 -11.81 2.05
CA SER A 177 2.02 -11.49 0.97
C SER A 177 1.33 -11.59 -0.37
N ALA A 178 1.61 -10.66 -1.29
CA ALA A 178 1.09 -10.67 -2.65
C ALA A 178 1.99 -9.89 -3.60
N THR A 179 1.96 -10.25 -4.88
CA THR A 179 2.48 -9.40 -5.95
C THR A 179 1.33 -8.53 -6.44
N VAL A 180 1.44 -7.21 -6.28
CA VAL A 180 0.43 -6.26 -6.76
C VAL A 180 0.87 -5.61 -8.06
N GLY A 181 -0.08 -5.28 -8.92
CA GLY A 181 0.24 -4.66 -10.19
C GLY A 181 -0.84 -3.78 -10.80
N GLY A 182 -0.42 -3.04 -11.83
CA GLY A 182 -1.25 -2.12 -12.58
C GLY A 182 -0.46 -1.43 -13.69
N GLU A 183 -1.15 -1.04 -14.76
CA GLU A 183 -0.50 -0.42 -15.93
C GLU A 183 -0.01 1.00 -15.60
N MET A 184 1.23 1.32 -15.99
CA MET A 184 1.74 2.69 -16.04
C MET A 184 0.90 3.51 -17.02
N PRO A 185 0.53 4.76 -16.67
CA PRO A 185 -0.10 5.66 -17.63
C PRO A 185 0.88 5.99 -18.77
N SER A 186 0.40 6.60 -19.85
CA SER A 186 1.28 7.23 -20.84
C SER A 186 1.50 8.69 -20.50
N GLY A 187 2.71 9.20 -20.69
CA GLY A 187 2.98 10.63 -20.66
C GLY A 187 2.60 11.30 -21.98
N SER A 188 2.41 12.61 -21.94
CA SER A 188 2.02 13.46 -23.07
C SER A 188 3.17 14.32 -23.59
N ALA A 189 4.13 14.69 -22.74
CA ALA A 189 5.28 15.54 -23.03
C ALA A 189 6.53 15.06 -22.27
N ASN A 190 7.72 15.33 -22.81
CA ASN A 190 8.96 15.10 -22.07
C ASN A 190 8.94 15.90 -20.77
N GLY A 191 9.37 15.29 -19.67
CA GLY A 191 9.34 15.95 -18.37
C GLY A 191 8.03 15.78 -17.60
N ASP A 192 6.99 15.17 -18.20
CA ASP A 192 5.82 14.74 -17.44
C ASP A 192 6.27 13.82 -16.30
N LYS A 193 5.59 13.91 -15.15
CA LYS A 193 5.94 13.17 -13.94
C LYS A 193 4.85 12.23 -13.51
N VAL A 194 5.23 11.06 -13.00
CA VAL A 194 4.32 10.15 -12.31
C VAL A 194 5.04 9.51 -11.14
N TYR A 195 4.29 9.12 -10.11
CA TYR A 195 4.85 8.50 -8.92
C TYR A 195 4.27 7.12 -8.70
N ILE A 196 5.14 6.15 -8.42
CA ILE A 196 4.73 4.92 -7.74
C ILE A 196 4.92 5.18 -6.25
N VAL A 197 3.85 5.09 -5.47
CA VAL A 197 3.87 5.29 -4.02
C VAL A 197 3.58 3.98 -3.33
N ILE A 198 4.47 3.58 -2.42
CA ILE A 198 4.33 2.38 -1.60
C ILE A 198 4.28 2.84 -0.15
N GLY A 199 3.35 2.32 0.64
CA GLY A 199 3.19 2.80 2.01
C GLY A 199 2.55 1.80 2.95
N MET A 200 3.01 1.83 4.20
CA MET A 200 2.42 1.09 5.30
C MET A 200 1.68 2.06 6.23
N GLY A 201 0.39 1.81 6.40
CA GLY A 201 -0.46 2.47 7.40
C GLY A 201 -0.58 1.64 8.66
N GLY A 202 -0.58 2.29 9.82
CA GLY A 202 -0.82 1.68 11.12
C GLY A 202 -1.21 2.72 12.15
N GLY A 203 -2.27 2.46 12.93
CA GLY A 203 -2.84 3.48 13.81
C GLY A 203 -3.31 4.70 13.01
N ASN A 204 -2.87 5.89 13.38
CA ASN A 204 -3.25 7.15 12.73
C ASN A 204 -2.17 7.72 11.79
N ASN A 205 -1.12 6.96 11.48
CA ASN A 205 -0.02 7.43 10.64
C ASN A 205 0.36 6.42 9.55
N SER A 206 1.05 6.93 8.53
CA SER A 206 1.53 6.13 7.40
C SER A 206 2.98 6.49 7.08
N VAL A 207 3.80 5.47 6.85
CA VAL A 207 5.16 5.60 6.34
C VAL A 207 5.12 5.23 4.86
N GLU A 208 5.44 6.19 3.99
CA GLU A 208 5.31 6.07 2.54
C GLU A 208 6.62 6.45 1.84
N THR A 209 6.91 5.76 0.74
CA THR A 209 8.00 6.07 -0.19
C THR A 209 7.41 6.32 -1.57
N ALA A 210 7.76 7.46 -2.18
CA ALA A 210 7.43 7.80 -3.55
C ALA A 210 8.66 7.60 -4.45
N TYR A 211 8.44 6.95 -5.60
CA TYR A 211 9.41 6.78 -6.68
C TYR A 211 8.98 7.68 -7.83
N GLU A 212 9.74 8.73 -8.11
CA GLU A 212 9.43 9.72 -9.15
C GLU A 212 9.97 9.24 -10.50
N TYR A 213 9.07 9.18 -11.49
CA TYR A 213 9.39 8.87 -12.87
C TYR A 213 9.17 10.07 -13.76
N GLU A 214 10.07 10.27 -14.73
CA GLU A 214 9.97 11.30 -15.76
C GLU A 214 9.71 10.64 -17.13
N TRP A 215 8.81 11.22 -17.92
CA TRP A 215 8.48 10.72 -19.26
C TRP A 215 9.50 11.17 -20.31
N HIS A 216 9.89 10.23 -21.17
CA HIS A 216 10.73 10.45 -22.34
C HIS A 216 10.05 9.87 -23.58
N LYS A 217 9.71 10.74 -24.54
CA LYS A 217 9.27 10.33 -25.88
C LYS A 217 10.41 9.66 -26.63
N SER A 218 10.04 8.62 -27.39
CA SER A 218 10.93 7.98 -28.36
C SER A 218 11.06 8.80 -29.64
#